data_AF-A0AAX0YSQ7-F1
#
_entry.id   AF-A0AAX0YSQ7-F1
#
_cell.length_a   1.000
_cell.length_b   1.000
_cell.length_c   1.000
_cell.angle_alpha   90.00
_cell.angle_beta   90.00
_cell.angle_gamma   90.00
#
_symmetry.space_group_name_H-M   'P 1'
#
loop_
_entity.id
_entity.type
_entity.pdbx_description
1 polymer ?
#
loop_
_entity_poly.entity_id
_entity_poly.type
_entity_poly.pdbx_seq_one_letter_code
_entity_poly.pdbx_strand_id
1 'polypeptide(L)'
;MKTKMTLAAILLGALVSSSAFANTGTINFIGSVSDTTCDFVGEQDGAQGNTIDLGTHTVDVVNAGTTPVVDFTLVGKKANGDVCEIKAPNTSVDISWVPASGAWDAMGLQNTGTATNTAVKLMDKNSNVFSTVRDTVNYLPADTVGGALPFKAQLVKTGAAATAGTVISAAKFAVAYK
;
A
#
# COMPACT_ATOMS: atom_id res chain seq x y z
N MET A 1 -7.18 -8.58 77.88
CA MET A 1 -6.28 -7.58 77.24
C MET A 1 -5.49 -8.31 76.16
N LYS A 2 -5.92 -8.23 74.89
CA LYS A 2 -5.26 -7.52 73.77
C LYS A 2 -4.10 -8.28 73.09
N THR A 3 -4.43 -8.99 72.00
CA THR A 3 -3.90 -8.92 70.61
C THR A 3 -2.37 -8.92 70.33
N LYS A 4 -1.93 -9.82 69.41
CA LYS A 4 -1.13 -9.59 68.16
C LYS A 4 -0.50 -10.92 67.66
N MET A 5 -0.92 -11.47 66.50
CA MET A 5 -0.22 -11.50 65.17
C MET A 5 1.25 -11.93 65.23
N THR A 6 1.76 -12.89 64.44
CA THR A 6 2.16 -12.79 63.00
C THR A 6 2.55 -14.22 62.51
N LEU A 7 1.99 -14.87 61.49
CA LEU A 7 2.14 -14.79 60.02
C LEU A 7 3.59 -14.78 59.45
N ALA A 8 4.04 -15.86 58.79
CA ALA A 8 5.12 -15.88 57.78
C ALA A 8 5.07 -17.22 56.99
N ALA A 9 4.43 -17.29 55.82
CA ALA A 9 4.93 -16.95 54.48
C ALA A 9 5.62 -18.14 53.77
N ILE A 10 4.81 -18.97 53.11
CA ILE A 10 5.26 -19.93 52.08
C ILE A 10 5.51 -19.13 50.80
N LEU A 11 6.76 -19.07 50.38
CA LEU A 11 7.21 -18.42 49.15
C LEU A 11 6.67 -19.19 47.93
N LEU A 12 5.62 -18.67 47.29
CA LEU A 12 5.31 -19.03 45.90
C LEU A 12 6.34 -18.33 45.00
N GLY A 13 7.35 -19.10 44.55
CA GLY A 13 8.22 -18.69 43.46
C GLY A 13 7.43 -18.59 42.17
N ALA A 14 6.98 -17.38 41.82
CA ALA A 14 6.45 -17.09 40.50
C ALA A 14 7.61 -17.18 39.49
N LEU A 15 7.66 -18.29 38.76
CA LEU A 15 8.44 -18.42 37.53
C LEU A 15 7.84 -17.44 36.52
N VAL A 16 8.38 -16.22 36.48
CA VAL A 16 8.16 -15.29 35.37
C VAL A 16 8.90 -15.84 34.16
N SER A 17 8.22 -16.68 33.39
CA SER A 17 8.60 -17.00 32.02
C SER A 17 8.52 -15.71 31.21
N SER A 18 9.66 -15.05 31.07
CA SER A 18 9.86 -13.95 30.12
C SER A 18 9.57 -14.48 28.73
N SER A 19 8.35 -14.26 28.23
CA SER A 19 8.01 -14.46 26.83
C SER A 19 8.84 -13.46 26.02
N ALA A 20 9.94 -13.92 25.45
CA ALA A 20 10.68 -13.19 24.45
C ALA A 20 9.75 -13.01 23.24
N PHE A 21 9.10 -11.85 23.13
CA PHE A 21 8.47 -11.45 21.88
C PHE A 21 9.59 -11.30 20.85
N ALA A 22 9.57 -12.14 19.82
CA ALA A 22 10.44 -11.95 18.67
C ALA A 22 10.09 -10.57 18.06
N ASN A 23 11.00 -9.60 18.21
CA ASN A 23 10.88 -8.32 17.51
C ASN A 23 11.20 -8.55 16.03
N THR A 24 10.26 -9.12 15.30
CA THR A 24 10.31 -9.18 13.84
C THR A 24 9.78 -7.87 13.29
N GLY A 25 10.61 -7.14 12.54
CA GLY A 25 10.24 -5.93 11.84
C GLY A 25 10.75 -5.96 10.41
N THR A 26 10.12 -5.20 9.52
CA THR A 26 10.51 -5.10 8.12
C THR A 26 11.22 -3.77 7.89
N ILE A 27 12.43 -3.81 7.33
CA ILE A 27 13.15 -2.63 6.86
C ILE A 27 13.01 -2.56 5.35
N ASN A 28 12.43 -1.47 4.83
CA ASN A 28 12.24 -1.25 3.40
C ASN A 28 13.25 -0.23 2.89
N PHE A 29 14.11 -0.64 1.96
CA PHE A 29 14.98 0.24 1.19
C PHE A 29 14.42 0.37 -0.22
N ILE A 30 14.21 1.60 -0.69
CA ILE A 30 13.56 1.88 -1.96
C ILE A 30 14.44 2.83 -2.74
N GLY A 31 14.70 2.47 -3.98
CA GLY A 31 15.41 3.28 -4.96
C GLY A 31 15.27 2.62 -6.32
N SER A 32 15.63 3.35 -7.37
CA SER A 32 15.73 2.80 -8.71
C SER A 32 17.04 3.21 -9.36
N VAL A 33 17.55 2.34 -10.22
CA VAL A 33 18.62 2.64 -11.17
C VAL A 33 17.97 2.56 -12.53
N SER A 34 18.11 3.61 -13.32
CA SER A 34 17.33 3.81 -14.54
C SER A 34 18.19 4.48 -15.60
N ASP A 35 18.06 4.05 -16.85
CA ASP A 35 18.74 4.69 -17.98
C ASP A 35 18.28 6.14 -18.19
N THR A 36 17.10 6.49 -17.69
CA THR A 36 16.54 7.84 -17.69
C THR A 36 15.93 8.18 -16.34
N THR A 37 16.23 9.37 -15.80
CA THR A 37 15.64 9.88 -14.56
C THR A 37 14.40 10.71 -14.86
N CYS A 38 13.28 10.38 -14.20
CA CYS A 38 12.02 11.08 -14.36
C CYS A 38 11.34 11.30 -13.01
N ASP A 39 10.75 12.49 -12.87
CA ASP A 39 9.96 12.88 -11.71
C ASP A 39 8.52 12.47 -11.96
N PHE A 40 8.01 11.61 -11.08
CA PHE A 40 6.67 11.03 -11.22
C PHE A 40 5.68 11.69 -10.28
N VAL A 41 4.48 11.92 -10.79
CA VAL A 41 3.31 12.35 -10.03
C VAL A 41 2.13 11.45 -10.37
N GLY A 42 1.22 11.24 -9.42
CA GLY A 42 -0.05 10.60 -9.71
C GLY A 42 -0.95 11.51 -10.54
N GLU A 43 -1.76 10.93 -11.41
CA GLU A 43 -2.78 11.65 -12.16
C GLU A 43 -4.09 10.86 -12.16
N GLN A 44 -5.17 11.53 -11.81
CA GLN A 44 -6.53 11.01 -11.84
C GLN A 44 -7.43 12.04 -12.53
N ASP A 45 -8.19 11.62 -13.54
CA ASP A 45 -9.11 12.48 -14.30
C ASP A 45 -8.45 13.78 -14.84
N GLY A 46 -7.17 13.71 -15.20
CA GLY A 46 -6.35 14.83 -15.70
C GLY A 46 -5.82 15.77 -14.61
N ALA A 47 -6.12 15.53 -13.33
CA ALA A 47 -5.58 16.27 -12.21
C ALA A 47 -4.33 15.58 -11.66
N GLN A 48 -3.20 16.29 -11.65
CA GLN A 48 -1.93 15.80 -11.11
C GLN A 48 -1.85 16.05 -9.59
N GLY A 49 -1.45 15.03 -8.84
CA GLY A 49 -1.28 15.10 -7.40
C GLY A 49 -0.75 13.81 -6.79
N ASN A 50 -0.59 13.82 -5.47
CA ASN A 50 -0.10 12.67 -4.69
C ASN A 50 -1.23 11.90 -3.99
N THR A 51 -2.47 12.17 -4.38
CA THR A 51 -3.67 11.57 -3.78
C THR A 51 -4.54 11.03 -4.89
N ILE A 52 -4.92 9.76 -4.76
CA ILE A 52 -5.94 9.11 -5.58
C ILE A 52 -7.21 9.04 -4.74
N ASP A 53 -8.30 9.64 -5.21
CA ASP A 53 -9.57 9.69 -4.51
C ASP A 53 -10.40 8.45 -4.84
N LEU A 54 -10.61 7.60 -3.83
CA LEU A 54 -11.43 6.38 -3.93
C LEU A 54 -12.92 6.65 -3.67
N GLY A 55 -13.28 7.89 -3.34
CA GLY A 55 -14.63 8.31 -2.99
C GLY A 55 -15.05 7.93 -1.57
N THR A 56 -16.26 8.38 -1.20
CA THR A 56 -16.92 8.03 0.07
C THR A 56 -18.04 7.03 -0.20
N HIS A 57 -18.02 5.89 0.48
CA HIS A 57 -18.97 4.79 0.29
C HIS A 57 -19.67 4.41 1.59
N THR A 58 -20.91 3.94 1.50
CA THR A 58 -21.59 3.36 2.67
C THR A 58 -20.99 2.00 3.02
N VAL A 59 -21.14 1.60 4.27
CA VAL A 59 -20.69 0.28 4.76
C VAL A 59 -21.31 -0.86 3.93
N ASP A 60 -22.57 -0.71 3.50
CA ASP A 60 -23.26 -1.72 2.69
C ASP A 60 -22.61 -1.89 1.30
N VAL A 61 -22.23 -0.79 0.64
CA VAL A 61 -21.54 -0.83 -0.66
C VAL A 61 -20.17 -1.51 -0.52
N VAL A 62 -19.41 -1.15 0.52
CA VAL A 62 -18.10 -1.77 0.79
C VAL A 62 -18.26 -3.26 1.11
N ASN A 63 -19.26 -3.63 1.91
CA ASN A 63 -19.51 -5.02 2.29
C ASN A 63 -20.04 -5.89 1.15
N ALA A 64 -20.77 -5.30 0.21
CA ALA A 64 -21.20 -5.91 -1.04
C ALA A 64 -20.05 -6.06 -2.05
N GLY A 65 -18.93 -5.34 -1.86
CA GLY A 65 -17.80 -5.35 -2.79
C GLY A 65 -18.10 -4.63 -4.10
N THR A 66 -19.03 -3.67 -4.09
CA THR A 66 -19.50 -2.95 -5.28
C THR A 66 -18.97 -1.52 -5.38
N THR A 67 -17.95 -1.18 -4.59
CA THR A 67 -17.19 0.06 -4.74
C THR A 67 -16.60 0.15 -6.15
N PRO A 68 -16.62 1.32 -6.80
CA PRO A 68 -16.03 1.50 -8.12
C PRO A 68 -14.52 1.20 -8.12
N VAL A 69 -14.03 0.68 -9.24
CA VAL A 69 -12.60 0.67 -9.53
C VAL A 69 -12.24 2.05 -10.06
N VAL A 70 -11.21 2.66 -9.48
CA VAL A 70 -10.68 3.96 -9.89
C VAL A 70 -9.42 3.72 -10.71
N ASP A 71 -9.42 4.19 -11.95
CA ASP A 71 -8.24 4.21 -12.80
C ASP A 71 -7.41 5.47 -12.49
N PHE A 72 -6.09 5.31 -12.46
CA PHE A 72 -5.16 6.43 -12.33
C PHE A 72 -3.86 6.12 -13.08
N THR A 73 -2.99 7.12 -13.24
CA THR A 73 -1.68 6.91 -13.87
C THR A 73 -0.56 7.51 -13.02
N LEU A 74 0.65 6.97 -13.16
CA LEU A 74 1.87 7.69 -12.79
C LEU A 74 2.40 8.36 -14.06
N VAL A 75 2.48 9.69 -14.05
CA VAL A 75 2.99 10.47 -15.18
C VAL A 75 4.39 10.96 -14.86
N GLY A 76 5.36 10.57 -15.68
CA GLY A 76 6.76 10.96 -15.53
C GLY A 76 7.12 12.17 -16.38
N LYS A 77 7.81 13.14 -15.80
CA LYS A 77 8.45 14.26 -16.53
C LYS A 77 9.96 14.24 -16.33
N LYS A 78 10.71 14.59 -17.37
CA LYS A 78 12.15 14.83 -17.28
C LYS A 78 12.38 16.21 -16.65
N ALA A 79 13.62 16.46 -16.19
CA ALA A 79 14.00 17.74 -15.60
C ALA A 79 13.80 18.95 -16.54
N ASN A 80 13.78 18.74 -17.85
CA ASN A 80 13.52 19.77 -18.85
C ASN A 80 12.02 19.99 -19.14
N GLY A 81 11.12 19.28 -18.46
CA GLY A 81 9.67 19.36 -18.62
C GLY A 81 9.07 18.41 -19.66
N ASP A 82 9.90 17.70 -20.42
CA ASP A 82 9.42 16.74 -21.42
C ASP A 82 8.79 15.51 -20.77
N VAL A 83 7.82 14.93 -21.47
CA VAL A 83 7.22 13.65 -21.09
C VAL A 83 8.28 12.54 -21.06
N CYS A 84 8.24 11.76 -19.99
CA CYS A 84 9.10 10.60 -19.82
C CYS A 84 8.47 9.35 -20.44
N GLU A 85 8.63 9.21 -21.76
CA GLU A 85 8.06 8.12 -22.53
C GLU A 85 9.12 7.11 -22.98
N ILE A 86 8.74 5.83 -22.99
CA ILE A 86 9.54 4.77 -23.62
C ILE A 86 9.10 4.66 -25.08
N LYS A 87 10.01 5.00 -26.00
CA LYS A 87 9.72 4.95 -27.46
C LYS A 87 10.49 3.88 -28.21
N ALA A 88 11.59 3.39 -27.64
CA ALA A 88 12.42 2.42 -28.33
C ALA A 88 11.76 1.03 -28.32
N PRO A 89 11.87 0.26 -29.42
CA PRO A 89 11.52 -1.15 -29.38
C PRO A 89 12.48 -1.88 -28.43
N ASN A 90 11.96 -2.85 -27.66
CA ASN A 90 12.67 -3.68 -26.67
C ASN A 90 13.12 -2.98 -25.38
N THR A 91 12.76 -1.72 -25.14
CA THR A 91 12.90 -1.09 -23.82
C THR A 91 11.66 -1.33 -22.98
N SER A 92 11.79 -1.27 -21.65
CA SER A 92 10.68 -1.51 -20.73
C SER A 92 10.82 -0.69 -19.45
N VAL A 93 9.76 -0.62 -18.66
CA VAL A 93 9.79 0.00 -17.34
C VAL A 93 9.30 -0.98 -16.30
N ASP A 94 10.10 -1.14 -15.24
CA ASP A 94 9.67 -1.83 -14.04
C ASP A 94 9.15 -0.80 -13.04
N ILE A 95 7.98 -1.10 -12.47
CA ILE A 95 7.39 -0.32 -11.38
C ILE A 95 7.17 -1.25 -10.21
N SER A 96 7.82 -0.93 -9.08
CA SER A 96 7.66 -1.63 -7.82
C SER A 96 6.91 -0.78 -6.81
N TRP A 97 6.03 -1.39 -6.02
CA TRP A 97 5.24 -0.75 -4.97
C TRP A 97 5.50 -1.38 -3.62
N VAL A 98 5.59 -0.57 -2.56
CA VAL A 98 5.61 -1.06 -1.18
C VAL A 98 4.74 -0.18 -0.28
N PRO A 99 4.12 -0.72 0.78
CA PRO A 99 3.34 0.08 1.72
C PRO A 99 4.22 1.15 2.37
N ALA A 100 3.75 2.39 2.35
CA ALA A 100 4.33 3.50 3.11
C ALA A 100 3.71 3.61 4.50
N SER A 101 2.47 3.15 4.64
CA SER A 101 1.72 3.02 5.88
C SER A 101 1.29 1.57 6.06
N GLY A 102 1.30 1.07 7.31
CA GLY A 102 0.88 -0.30 7.60
C GLY A 102 1.73 -1.35 6.87
N ALA A 103 1.07 -2.42 6.46
CA ALA A 103 1.65 -3.52 5.69
C ALA A 103 0.77 -3.90 4.48
N TRP A 104 1.20 -4.89 3.72
CA TRP A 104 0.31 -5.59 2.79
C TRP A 104 -0.69 -6.44 3.59
N ASP A 105 -1.97 -6.12 3.45
CA ASP A 105 -3.09 -6.98 3.83
C ASP A 105 -3.34 -8.05 2.76
N ALA A 106 -4.12 -9.09 3.10
CA ALA A 106 -4.55 -10.11 2.14
C ALA A 106 -5.29 -9.54 0.92
N MET A 107 -5.94 -8.38 1.07
CA MET A 107 -6.72 -7.75 0.00
C MET A 107 -6.04 -6.55 -0.67
N GLY A 108 -4.88 -6.09 -0.18
CA GLY A 108 -4.16 -4.94 -0.74
C GLY A 108 -3.37 -4.16 0.32
N LEU A 109 -3.27 -2.85 0.16
CA LEU A 109 -2.64 -1.97 1.14
C LEU A 109 -3.52 -1.86 2.40
N GLN A 110 -2.92 -2.05 3.57
CA GLN A 110 -3.62 -1.96 4.85
C GLN A 110 -4.20 -0.56 5.10
N ASN A 111 -5.46 -0.51 5.54
CA ASN A 111 -6.03 0.73 6.07
C ASN A 111 -5.41 1.07 7.45
N THR A 112 -4.91 2.30 7.60
CA THR A 112 -4.47 2.86 8.88
C THR A 112 -5.40 3.96 9.42
N GLY A 113 -6.55 4.17 8.78
CA GLY A 113 -7.64 5.03 9.26
C GLY A 113 -8.51 4.36 10.34
N THR A 114 -9.68 4.93 10.60
CA THR A 114 -10.57 4.45 11.69
C THR A 114 -11.56 3.37 11.26
N ALA A 115 -11.79 3.18 9.95
CA ALA A 115 -12.60 2.07 9.47
C ALA A 115 -11.86 0.75 9.70
N THR A 116 -12.58 -0.26 10.19
CA THR A 116 -12.02 -1.61 10.37
C THR A 116 -12.45 -2.52 9.25
N ASN A 117 -11.66 -3.58 9.03
CA ASN A 117 -11.87 -4.58 8.00
C ASN A 117 -11.95 -4.00 6.57
N THR A 118 -11.11 -3.02 6.27
CA THR A 118 -11.00 -2.37 4.95
C THR A 118 -9.55 -2.29 4.49
N ALA A 119 -9.34 -2.33 3.18
CA ALA A 119 -8.04 -2.16 2.53
C ALA A 119 -8.19 -1.41 1.21
N VAL A 120 -7.07 -0.92 0.68
CA VAL A 120 -6.99 -0.38 -0.69
C VAL A 120 -6.36 -1.43 -1.60
N LYS A 121 -7.16 -2.00 -2.49
CA LYS A 121 -6.69 -2.93 -3.51
C LYS A 121 -6.00 -2.14 -4.62
N LEU A 122 -4.67 -2.12 -4.62
CA LEU A 122 -3.84 -1.54 -5.68
C LEU A 122 -3.58 -2.60 -6.77
N MET A 123 -3.72 -2.22 -8.04
CA MET A 123 -3.62 -3.12 -9.19
C MET A 123 -2.87 -2.50 -10.36
N ASP A 124 -2.31 -3.36 -11.21
CA ASP A 124 -1.82 -2.97 -12.54
C ASP A 124 -2.98 -2.72 -13.52
N LYS A 125 -2.66 -2.29 -14.74
CA LYS A 125 -3.66 -2.03 -15.81
C LYS A 125 -4.54 -3.24 -16.15
N ASN A 126 -4.05 -4.45 -15.91
CA ASN A 126 -4.74 -5.71 -16.18
C ASN A 126 -5.53 -6.21 -14.96
N SER A 127 -5.69 -5.36 -13.93
CA SER A 127 -6.38 -5.68 -12.68
C SER A 127 -5.68 -6.76 -11.84
N ASN A 128 -4.39 -7.02 -12.04
CA ASN A 128 -3.64 -7.89 -11.15
C ASN A 128 -3.30 -7.13 -9.86
N VAL A 129 -3.58 -7.71 -8.70
CA VAL A 129 -3.44 -7.07 -7.36
C VAL A 129 -2.03 -7.13 -6.78
N PHE A 130 -1.43 -6.00 -6.42
CA PHE A 130 -0.11 -5.97 -5.77
C PHE A 130 -0.16 -6.52 -4.34
N SER A 131 0.91 -7.18 -3.89
CA SER A 131 1.00 -7.86 -2.60
C SER A 131 2.46 -8.13 -2.20
N THR A 132 2.67 -8.80 -1.05
CA THR A 132 4.00 -9.25 -0.60
C THR A 132 4.73 -10.17 -1.58
N VAL A 133 4.01 -10.89 -2.45
CA VAL A 133 4.59 -11.86 -3.39
C VAL A 133 4.63 -11.34 -4.83
N ARG A 134 3.96 -10.21 -5.09
CA ARG A 134 3.95 -9.55 -6.39
C ARG A 134 3.84 -8.05 -6.17
N ASP A 135 4.98 -7.41 -6.02
CA ASP A 135 5.12 -5.99 -5.77
C ASP A 135 5.56 -5.21 -7.02
N THR A 136 5.94 -5.91 -8.09
CA THR A 136 6.53 -5.33 -9.30
C THR A 136 5.73 -5.71 -10.54
N VAL A 137 5.58 -4.75 -11.46
CA VAL A 137 5.03 -4.96 -12.80
C VAL A 137 5.99 -4.41 -13.85
N ASN A 138 6.06 -5.06 -15.00
CA ASN A 138 6.80 -4.59 -16.17
C ASN A 138 5.82 -4.06 -17.22
N TYR A 139 6.07 -2.86 -17.73
CA TYR A 139 5.34 -2.25 -18.84
C TYR A 139 6.23 -2.07 -20.06
N LEU A 140 5.64 -2.30 -21.22
CA LEU A 140 6.27 -2.16 -22.52
C LEU A 140 5.93 -0.80 -23.14
N PRO A 141 6.59 -0.37 -24.24
CA PRO A 141 6.37 0.95 -24.83
C PRO A 141 4.88 1.26 -25.11
N ALA A 142 4.14 0.25 -25.60
CA ALA A 142 2.71 0.34 -25.89
C ALA A 142 1.83 0.62 -24.65
N ASP A 143 2.34 0.38 -23.45
CA ASP A 143 1.65 0.60 -22.18
C ASP A 143 1.95 1.96 -21.56
N THR A 144 2.89 2.70 -22.14
CA THR A 144 3.44 3.95 -21.58
C THR A 144 3.17 5.16 -22.47
N VAL A 145 2.16 5.07 -23.34
CA VAL A 145 1.83 6.11 -24.32
C VAL A 145 1.66 7.45 -23.61
N GLY A 146 2.39 8.47 -24.06
CA GLY A 146 2.36 9.79 -23.43
C GLY A 146 2.99 9.84 -22.03
N GLY A 147 3.87 8.88 -21.69
CA GLY A 147 4.58 8.80 -20.41
C GLY A 147 3.69 8.50 -19.21
N ALA A 148 2.48 8.00 -19.47
CA ALA A 148 1.50 7.64 -18.45
C ALA A 148 1.58 6.13 -18.18
N LEU A 149 1.89 5.76 -16.94
CA LEU A 149 1.94 4.37 -16.48
C LEU A 149 0.61 4.04 -15.80
N PRO A 150 -0.26 3.23 -16.42
CA PRO A 150 -1.63 3.01 -15.93
C PRO A 150 -1.71 2.07 -14.72
N PHE A 151 -2.58 2.38 -13.77
CA PHE A 151 -2.85 1.59 -12.56
C PHE A 151 -4.33 1.69 -12.18
N LYS A 152 -4.76 0.83 -11.25
CA LYS A 152 -6.11 0.85 -10.70
C LYS A 152 -6.09 0.73 -9.20
N ALA A 153 -7.07 1.32 -8.54
CA ALA A 153 -7.28 1.18 -7.10
C ALA A 153 -8.76 0.94 -6.79
N GLN A 154 -9.04 0.22 -5.70
CA GLN A 154 -10.40 -0.01 -5.24
C GLN A 154 -10.43 -0.11 -3.71
N LEU A 155 -11.37 0.56 -3.06
CA LEU A 155 -11.68 0.33 -1.64
C LEU A 155 -12.38 -1.01 -1.47
N VAL A 156 -11.84 -1.91 -0.64
CA VAL A 156 -12.40 -3.26 -0.44
C VAL A 156 -12.50 -3.62 1.03
N LYS A 157 -13.37 -4.58 1.39
CA LYS A 157 -13.37 -5.19 2.73
C LYS A 157 -12.28 -6.26 2.86
N THR A 158 -11.82 -6.51 4.08
CA THR A 158 -10.80 -7.52 4.41
C THR A 158 -11.42 -8.67 5.21
N GLY A 159 -11.99 -9.66 4.50
CA GLY A 159 -12.56 -10.89 5.09
C GLY A 159 -13.84 -10.68 5.90
N ALA A 160 -13.74 -10.01 7.05
CA ALA A 160 -14.87 -9.65 7.90
C ALA A 160 -15.63 -8.42 7.39
N ALA A 161 -16.79 -8.14 7.99
CA ALA A 161 -17.60 -6.97 7.64
C ALA A 161 -16.88 -5.66 8.00
N ALA A 162 -16.80 -4.76 7.03
CA ALA A 162 -16.27 -3.42 7.20
C ALA A 162 -17.12 -2.61 8.20
N THR A 163 -16.47 -1.71 8.95
CA THR A 163 -17.14 -0.73 9.81
C THR A 163 -16.98 0.68 9.27
N ALA A 164 -17.87 1.59 9.65
CA ALA A 164 -17.74 3.00 9.30
C ALA A 164 -16.47 3.62 9.91
N GLY A 165 -15.88 4.56 9.18
CA GLY A 165 -14.67 5.28 9.58
C GLY A 165 -13.90 5.79 8.37
N THR A 166 -12.70 6.33 8.60
CA THR A 166 -11.81 6.78 7.54
C THR A 166 -11.00 5.63 6.97
N VAL A 167 -10.74 5.69 5.66
CA VAL A 167 -9.75 4.84 4.99
C VAL A 167 -8.58 5.70 4.58
N ILE A 168 -7.40 5.40 5.13
CA ILE A 168 -6.15 6.09 4.87
C ILE A 168 -5.11 5.02 4.60
N SER A 169 -4.45 5.12 3.44
CA SER A 169 -3.38 4.22 3.03
C SER A 169 -2.41 4.99 2.14
N ALA A 170 -1.13 4.66 2.24
CA ALA A 170 -0.08 5.22 1.41
C ALA A 170 0.86 4.11 0.93
N ALA A 171 1.37 4.26 -0.29
CA ALA A 171 2.39 3.40 -0.87
C ALA A 171 3.55 4.25 -1.41
N LYS A 172 4.75 3.69 -1.36
CA LYS A 172 5.93 4.20 -2.05
C LYS A 172 6.10 3.38 -3.33
N PHE A 173 6.65 4.00 -4.35
CA PHE A 173 6.97 3.32 -5.59
C PHE A 173 8.41 3.61 -6.03
N ALA A 174 8.94 2.73 -6.87
CA ALA A 174 10.19 2.90 -7.59
C ALA A 174 9.96 2.61 -9.07
N VAL A 175 10.52 3.43 -9.95
CA VAL A 175 10.41 3.28 -11.40
C VAL A 175 11.80 3.14 -12.01
N ALA A 176 12.02 2.08 -12.78
CA ALA A 176 13.28 1.80 -13.46
C ALA A 176 13.05 1.59 -14.95
N TYR A 177 13.57 2.50 -15.78
CA TYR A 177 13.61 2.35 -17.24
C TYR A 177 14.81 1.49 -17.63
N LYS A 178 14.57 0.57 -18.56
CA LYS A 178 15.51 -0.42 -19.08
C LYS A 178 15.46 -0.48 -20.61
#